data_AF-A0A8T4S2I3-F1
#
_entry.id   AF-A0A8T4S2I3-F1
#
_cell.length_a   1.000
_cell.length_b   1.000
_cell.length_c   1.000
_cell.angle_alpha   90.00
_cell.angle_beta   90.00
_cell.angle_gamma   90.00
#
_symmetry.space_group_name_H-M   'P 1'
#
loop_
_entity.id
_entity.type
_entity.pdbx_description
1 polymer ?
#
loop_
_entity_poly.entity_id
_entity_poly.type
_entity_poly.pdbx_seq_one_letter_code
_entity_poly.pdbx_strand_id
1 'polypeptide(L)'
;MKSTDTSGDDLMFALRDFANSQGYHPFQSSGNLVCGFGWGSGHTVNTNVLIADGNWHNIACVVNASKWQWIYKDSVLLDNRQLITPYEFINQTLIIGGNQFGNFFNGSIDEVAIYNRSLSASEVYELYNRLKGQFQSKTI
;
A
#
# COMPACT_ATOMS: atom_id res chain seq x y z
N MET A 1 6.21 -6.33 -3.27
CA MET A 1 5.15 -7.17 -3.88
C MET A 1 5.44 -7.41 -5.35
N LYS A 2 4.90 -8.48 -5.93
CA LYS A 2 4.91 -8.78 -7.37
C LYS A 2 3.54 -9.34 -7.77
N SER A 3 2.94 -8.85 -8.85
CA SER A 3 1.67 -9.35 -9.39
C SER A 3 1.64 -9.18 -10.92
N THR A 4 0.79 -9.94 -11.58
CA THR A 4 0.38 -9.75 -12.98
C THR A 4 -1.13 -9.60 -13.13
N ASP A 5 -1.86 -9.51 -12.01
CA ASP A 5 -3.31 -9.36 -12.03
C ASP A 5 -3.66 -7.90 -12.31
N THR A 6 -4.34 -7.66 -13.42
CA THR A 6 -4.81 -6.32 -13.78
C THR A 6 -6.33 -6.21 -13.67
N SER A 7 -6.97 -7.17 -12.99
CA SER A 7 -8.41 -7.23 -12.83
C SER A 7 -8.83 -6.81 -11.42
N GLY A 8 -9.98 -6.16 -11.31
CA GLY A 8 -10.66 -5.91 -10.03
C GLY A 8 -9.83 -5.18 -8.97
N ASP A 9 -10.20 -5.40 -7.70
CA ASP A 9 -9.51 -4.88 -6.54
C ASP A 9 -8.91 -6.03 -5.71
N ASP A 10 -7.60 -5.95 -5.47
CA ASP A 10 -6.79 -6.96 -4.80
C ASP A 10 -6.16 -6.37 -3.53
N LEU A 11 -6.55 -6.88 -2.36
CA LEU A 11 -6.06 -6.34 -1.10
C LEU A 11 -4.64 -6.82 -0.80
N MET A 12 -3.68 -5.90 -0.82
CA MET A 12 -2.30 -6.20 -0.43
C MET A 12 -2.15 -6.27 1.10
N PHE A 13 -2.69 -5.27 1.80
CA PHE A 13 -2.52 -5.07 3.24
C PHE A 13 -3.72 -4.32 3.81
N ALA A 14 -4.18 -4.66 5.03
CA ALA A 14 -5.14 -3.85 5.76
C ALA A 14 -4.94 -3.86 7.29
N LEU A 15 -5.12 -2.68 7.87
CA LEU A 15 -5.53 -2.44 9.26
C LEU A 15 -6.84 -1.67 9.20
N ARG A 16 -7.95 -2.39 8.97
CA ARG A 16 -9.23 -1.81 8.57
C ARG A 16 -10.39 -2.47 9.28
N ASP A 17 -11.35 -1.65 9.70
CA ASP A 17 -12.71 -2.06 10.02
C ASP A 17 -13.53 -2.03 8.73
N PHE A 18 -13.87 -3.22 8.24
CA PHE A 18 -14.63 -3.36 7.01
C PHE A 18 -16.10 -2.99 7.17
N ALA A 19 -16.68 -3.17 8.36
CA ALA A 19 -18.08 -2.87 8.61
C ALA A 19 -18.34 -1.36 8.55
N ASN A 20 -17.41 -0.58 9.10
CA ASN A 20 -17.51 0.88 9.13
C ASN A 20 -16.75 1.59 8.01
N SER A 21 -16.06 0.82 7.15
CA SER A 21 -15.22 1.36 6.08
C SER A 21 -14.18 2.37 6.56
N GLN A 22 -13.49 2.04 7.66
CA GLN A 22 -12.46 2.87 8.27
C GLN A 22 -11.14 2.12 8.38
N GLY A 23 -10.03 2.85 8.34
CA GLY A 23 -8.69 2.31 8.52
C GLY A 23 -7.90 2.12 7.23
N TYR A 24 -6.63 1.79 7.40
CA TYR A 24 -5.62 1.84 6.38
C TYR A 24 -5.60 0.57 5.53
N HIS A 25 -5.65 0.71 4.21
CA HIS A 25 -5.62 -0.45 3.31
C HIS A 25 -4.99 -0.06 1.97
N PRO A 26 -3.68 -0.30 1.76
CA PRO A 26 -3.10 -0.32 0.43
C PRO A 26 -3.63 -1.53 -0.35
N PHE A 27 -4.06 -1.28 -1.58
CA PHE A 27 -4.57 -2.31 -2.48
C PHE A 27 -4.19 -1.98 -3.92
N GLN A 28 -4.33 -2.98 -4.76
CA GLN A 28 -4.24 -2.83 -6.20
C GLN A 28 -5.65 -2.69 -6.77
N SER A 29 -5.87 -1.75 -7.67
CA SER A 29 -7.12 -1.60 -8.42
C SER A 29 -6.85 -1.61 -9.92
N SER A 30 -7.31 -2.66 -10.61
CA SER A 30 -7.02 -2.94 -12.02
C SER A 30 -5.53 -2.82 -12.34
N GLY A 31 -4.69 -3.43 -11.49
CA GLY A 31 -3.23 -3.41 -11.59
C GLY A 31 -2.54 -2.14 -11.07
N ASN A 32 -3.27 -1.08 -10.71
CA ASN A 32 -2.70 0.19 -10.26
C ASN A 32 -2.61 0.29 -8.74
N LEU A 33 -1.58 0.98 -8.24
CA LEU A 33 -1.42 1.21 -6.80
C LEU A 33 -2.44 2.19 -6.24
N VAL A 34 -3.13 1.78 -5.19
CA VAL A 34 -4.02 2.59 -4.38
C VAL A 34 -3.61 2.55 -2.91
N CYS A 35 -3.55 3.71 -2.27
CA CYS A 35 -3.38 3.79 -0.81
C CYS A 35 -4.45 4.72 -0.22
N GLY A 36 -4.91 4.44 1.01
CA GLY A 36 -5.94 5.26 1.62
C GLY A 36 -6.46 4.79 2.96
N PHE A 37 -7.36 5.59 3.53
CA PHE A 37 -8.03 5.36 4.80
C PHE A 37 -9.55 5.36 4.60
N GLY A 38 -10.15 4.17 4.67
CA GLY A 38 -11.58 3.96 4.43
C GLY A 38 -12.00 3.88 2.95
N TRP A 39 -13.29 3.81 2.67
CA TRP A 39 -13.81 3.56 1.31
C TRP A 39 -14.80 4.64 0.87
N GLY A 40 -14.74 4.99 -0.42
CA GLY A 40 -15.55 6.05 -1.02
C GLY A 40 -14.75 7.26 -1.45
N SER A 41 -15.44 8.29 -1.95
CA SER A 41 -14.81 9.50 -2.48
C SER A 41 -13.97 10.21 -1.40
N GLY A 42 -12.72 10.55 -1.73
CA GLY A 42 -11.81 11.30 -0.85
C GLY A 42 -11.05 10.46 0.19
N HIS A 43 -11.29 9.14 0.25
CA HIS A 43 -10.65 8.23 1.20
C HIS A 43 -9.37 7.58 0.67
N THR A 44 -9.32 7.32 -0.63
CA THR A 44 -8.23 6.63 -1.30
C THR A 44 -7.63 7.48 -2.41
N VAL A 45 -6.36 7.20 -2.70
CA VAL A 45 -5.62 7.82 -3.78
C VAL A 45 -5.18 6.72 -4.73
N ASN A 46 -5.83 6.65 -5.89
CA ASN A 46 -5.34 5.87 -7.01
C ASN A 46 -4.24 6.67 -7.71
N THR A 47 -3.04 6.11 -7.74
CA THR A 47 -1.88 6.76 -8.37
C THR A 47 -1.90 6.68 -9.89
N ASN A 48 -2.76 5.84 -10.48
CA ASN A 48 -2.76 5.45 -11.89
C ASN A 48 -1.40 4.87 -12.37
N VAL A 49 -0.58 4.37 -11.44
CA VAL A 49 0.69 3.73 -11.73
C VAL A 49 0.53 2.22 -11.63
N LEU A 50 0.80 1.54 -12.75
CA LEU A 50 0.79 0.09 -12.84
C LEU A 50 1.88 -0.51 -11.92
N ILE A 51 1.46 -1.43 -11.04
CA ILE A 51 2.32 -2.25 -10.16
C ILE A 51 2.17 -3.74 -10.45
N ALA A 52 1.16 -4.14 -11.23
CA ALA A 52 0.97 -5.50 -11.69
C ALA A 52 1.70 -5.80 -13.01
N ASP A 53 2.96 -5.37 -13.12
CA ASP A 53 3.76 -5.51 -14.34
C ASP A 53 4.64 -6.79 -14.36
N GLY A 54 4.46 -7.68 -13.39
CA GLY A 54 5.24 -8.90 -13.22
C GLY A 54 6.61 -8.73 -12.55
N ASN A 55 7.00 -7.50 -12.20
CA ASN A 55 8.23 -7.22 -11.46
C ASN A 55 7.98 -7.05 -9.95
N TRP A 56 9.06 -7.16 -9.18
CA TRP A 56 9.05 -6.84 -7.76
C TRP A 56 9.08 -5.32 -7.57
N HIS A 57 8.15 -4.82 -6.78
CA HIS A 57 8.10 -3.43 -6.34
C HIS A 57 8.15 -3.30 -4.83
N ASN A 58 8.90 -2.30 -4.36
CA ASN A 58 8.77 -1.78 -3.01
C ASN A 58 7.71 -0.68 -3.00
N ILE A 59 6.69 -0.86 -2.16
CA ILE A 59 5.59 0.09 -2.01
C ILE A 59 5.65 0.65 -0.60
N ALA A 60 5.65 1.97 -0.49
CA ALA A 60 5.52 2.65 0.79
C ALA A 60 4.42 3.69 0.67
N CYS A 61 3.40 3.60 1.52
CA CYS A 61 2.51 4.72 1.73
C CYS A 61 2.60 5.19 3.18
N VAL A 62 2.91 6.48 3.31
CA VAL A 62 3.33 7.15 4.54
C VAL A 62 2.28 8.18 4.87
N VAL A 63 1.91 8.27 6.14
CA VAL A 63 1.05 9.34 6.64
C VAL A 63 1.62 9.99 7.89
N ASN A 64 1.22 11.24 8.15
CA ASN A 64 1.55 11.95 9.37
C ASN A 64 0.30 12.35 10.17
N ALA A 65 0.51 12.94 11.35
CA ALA A 65 -0.59 13.41 12.21
C ALA A 65 -1.44 14.54 11.60
N SER A 66 -0.88 15.28 10.63
CA SER A 66 -1.56 16.36 9.90
C SER A 66 -2.30 15.87 8.64
N LYS A 67 -2.46 14.55 8.47
CA LYS A 67 -3.20 13.92 7.38
C LYS A 67 -2.57 14.06 6.00
N TRP A 68 -1.29 14.42 5.93
CA TRP A 68 -0.55 14.30 4.68
C TRP A 68 -0.24 12.84 4.41
N GLN A 69 -0.44 12.44 3.16
CA GLN A 69 -0.07 11.15 2.62
C GLN A 69 1.00 11.34 1.56
N TRP A 70 1.97 10.42 1.54
CA TRP A 70 2.95 10.27 0.48
C TRP A 70 2.94 8.82 0.02
N ILE A 71 2.94 8.60 -1.29
CA ILE A 71 2.89 7.27 -1.89
C ILE A 71 4.13 7.08 -2.76
N TYR A 72 4.87 6.01 -2.52
CA TYR A 72 6.11 5.71 -3.22
C TYR A 72 6.04 4.33 -3.89
N LYS A 73 6.59 4.25 -5.11
CA LYS A 73 6.96 3.00 -5.79
C LYS A 73 8.46 3.03 -6.03
N ASP A 74 9.17 2.01 -5.54
CA ASP A 74 10.61 1.85 -5.74
C ASP A 74 11.41 3.12 -5.36
N SER A 75 11.09 3.69 -4.19
CA SER A 75 11.59 4.97 -3.65
C SER A 75 11.20 6.26 -4.40
N VAL A 76 10.52 6.17 -5.54
CA VAL A 76 10.03 7.32 -6.29
C VAL A 76 8.68 7.77 -5.73
N LEU A 77 8.56 9.06 -5.39
CA LEU A 77 7.29 9.66 -4.96
C LEU A 77 6.32 9.73 -6.15
N LEU A 78 5.18 9.06 -6.02
CA LEU A 78 4.11 9.05 -7.03
C LEU A 78 3.06 10.11 -6.75
N ASP A 79 2.70 10.31 -5.48
CA ASP A 79 1.68 11.26 -5.08
C ASP A 79 1.95 11.79 -3.67
N ASN A 80 1.58 13.04 -3.44
CA ASN A 80 1.47 13.59 -2.09
C ASN A 80 0.27 14.55 -1.99
N ARG A 81 -0.53 14.38 -0.95
CA ARG A 81 -1.69 15.25 -0.71
C ARG A 81 -2.17 15.13 0.73
N GLN A 82 -2.99 16.09 1.14
CA GLN A 82 -3.72 16.01 2.39
C GLN A 82 -5.03 15.23 2.20
N LEU A 83 -5.29 14.26 3.06
CA LEU A 83 -6.55 13.52 3.07
C LEU A 83 -7.68 14.39 3.65
N ILE A 84 -8.84 14.37 2.98
CA ILE A 84 -9.96 15.27 3.26
C ILE A 84 -10.84 14.72 4.39
N THR A 85 -11.06 13.41 4.42
CA THR A 85 -11.98 12.78 5.37
C THR A 85 -11.29 12.42 6.69
N PRO A 86 -11.97 12.52 7.86
CA PRO A 86 -11.42 12.03 9.12
C PRO A 86 -11.07 10.54 8.99
N TYR A 87 -9.85 10.18 9.36
CA TYR A 87 -9.45 8.81 9.56
C TYR A 87 -9.02 8.64 11.01
N GLU A 88 -9.37 7.51 11.60
CA GLU A 88 -8.86 7.10 12.90
C GLU A 88 -7.92 5.91 12.68
N PHE A 89 -6.78 5.94 13.37
CA PHE A 89 -5.96 4.76 13.52
C PHE A 89 -6.69 3.84 14.49
N ILE A 90 -7.36 2.84 13.93
CA ILE A 90 -8.11 1.85 14.69
C ILE A 90 -7.25 0.61 14.91
N ASN A 91 -7.33 0.07 16.13
CA ASN A 91 -6.71 -1.21 16.46
C ASN A 91 -7.52 -2.35 15.85
N GLN A 92 -7.13 -2.75 14.64
CA GLN A 92 -7.75 -3.84 13.90
C GLN A 92 -6.74 -4.95 13.65
N THR A 93 -7.24 -6.15 13.39
CA THR A 93 -6.41 -7.27 12.95
C THR A 93 -5.65 -6.88 11.69
N LEU A 94 -4.34 -7.15 11.70
CA LEU A 94 -3.52 -7.04 10.51
C LEU A 94 -3.90 -8.13 9.53
N ILE A 95 -4.24 -7.73 8.32
CA ILE A 95 -4.57 -8.59 7.20
C ILE A 95 -3.57 -8.37 6.08
N ILE A 96 -3.05 -9.44 5.50
CA ILE A 96 -2.12 -9.41 4.37
C ILE A 96 -2.64 -10.37 3.30
N GLY A 97 -2.67 -9.91 2.04
CA GLY A 97 -2.94 -10.76 0.89
C GLY A 97 -4.40 -11.14 0.64
N GLY A 98 -5.36 -10.59 1.39
CA GLY A 98 -6.78 -10.72 1.04
C GLY A 98 -7.74 -10.51 2.19
N ASN A 99 -9.02 -10.27 1.90
CA ASN A 99 -10.05 -10.03 2.92
C ASN A 99 -11.18 -11.08 2.90
N GLN A 100 -12.09 -10.97 3.87
CA GLN A 100 -13.28 -11.82 4.02
C GLN A 100 -14.34 -11.70 2.91
N PHE A 101 -14.18 -10.74 1.98
CA PHE A 101 -15.10 -10.50 0.86
C PHE A 101 -14.58 -11.02 -0.48
N GLY A 102 -13.42 -11.69 -0.48
CA GLY A 102 -12.86 -12.30 -1.69
C GLY A 102 -11.92 -11.41 -2.50
N ASN A 103 -11.52 -10.23 -1.98
CA ASN A 103 -10.47 -9.41 -2.61
C ASN A 103 -9.09 -9.97 -2.27
N PHE A 104 -8.75 -11.15 -2.81
CA PHE A 104 -7.47 -11.80 -2.57
C PHE A 104 -6.39 -11.22 -3.48
N PHE A 105 -5.22 -10.94 -2.92
CA PHE A 105 -4.10 -10.49 -3.74
C PHE A 105 -3.54 -11.67 -4.55
N ASN A 106 -3.57 -11.53 -5.87
CA ASN A 106 -3.00 -12.53 -6.76
C ASN A 106 -1.54 -12.19 -7.09
N GLY A 107 -0.62 -12.67 -6.27
CA GLY A 107 0.80 -12.39 -6.43
C GLY A 107 1.65 -12.81 -5.23
N SER A 108 2.83 -12.22 -5.11
CA SER A 108 3.75 -12.43 -4.00
C SER A 108 3.95 -11.14 -3.19
N ILE A 109 3.94 -11.27 -1.86
CA ILE A 109 4.24 -10.20 -0.91
C ILE A 109 5.43 -10.67 -0.07
N ASP A 110 6.36 -9.75 0.22
CA ASP A 110 7.54 -10.04 1.01
C ASP A 110 7.98 -8.77 1.75
N GLU A 111 8.72 -8.93 2.86
CA GLU A 111 9.33 -7.87 3.67
C GLU A 111 8.33 -6.78 4.13
N VAL A 112 7.24 -7.19 4.77
CA VAL A 112 6.19 -6.28 5.28
C VAL A 112 6.63 -5.62 6.58
N ALA A 113 6.58 -4.29 6.63
CA ALA A 113 6.90 -3.50 7.81
C ALA A 113 5.87 -2.39 8.04
N ILE A 114 5.62 -2.07 9.31
CA ILE A 114 4.74 -0.98 9.75
C ILE A 114 5.50 -0.12 10.74
N TYR A 115 5.43 1.20 10.56
CA TYR A 115 6.08 2.17 11.43
C TYR A 115 5.05 3.01 12.17
N ASN A 116 5.29 3.25 13.46
CA ASN A 116 4.45 4.12 14.30
C ASN A 116 4.78 5.62 14.14
N ARG A 117 5.51 5.97 13.08
CA ARG A 117 5.91 7.34 12.74
C ARG A 117 5.90 7.51 11.23
N SER A 118 5.78 8.76 10.77
CA SER A 118 6.02 9.09 9.38
C SER A 118 7.49 8.88 9.05
N LEU A 119 7.76 8.22 7.93
CA LEU A 119 9.11 8.11 7.37
C LEU A 119 9.41 9.32 6.48
N SER A 120 10.66 9.77 6.47
CA SER A 120 11.14 10.75 5.50
C SER A 120 11.37 10.10 4.12
N ALA A 121 11.50 10.92 3.08
CA ALA A 121 11.87 10.43 1.75
C ALA A 121 13.24 9.72 1.74
N SER A 122 14.20 10.19 2.54
CA SER A 122 15.52 9.54 2.65
C SER A 122 15.43 8.17 3.31
N GLU A 123 14.62 8.03 4.35
CA GLU A 123 14.41 6.74 5.02
C GLU A 123 13.71 5.73 4.09
N VAL A 124 12.71 6.17 3.31
CA VAL A 124 12.08 5.32 2.28
C VAL A 124 13.10 4.86 1.25
N TYR A 125 13.99 5.76 0.80
CA TYR A 125 15.05 5.43 -0.15
C TYR A 125 16.07 4.43 0.42
N GLU A 126 16.51 4.62 1.67
CA GLU A 126 17.41 3.69 2.35
C GLU A 126 16.79 2.30 2.52
N LEU A 127 15.52 2.24 2.91
CA LEU A 127 14.79 0.98 3.02
C LEU A 127 14.69 0.26 1.68
N TYR A 128 14.34 0.98 0.60
CA TYR A 128 14.33 0.42 -0.75
C TYR A 128 15.68 -0.18 -1.14
N ASN A 129 16.78 0.56 -0.94
CA ASN A 129 18.12 0.09 -1.29
C ASN A 129 18.54 -1.17 -0.51
N ARG A 130 18.18 -1.24 0.77
CA ARG A 130 18.42 -2.43 1.60
C ARG A 130 17.70 -3.67 1.06
N LEU A 131 16.50 -3.49 0.53
CA LEU A 131 15.66 -4.58 0.03
C LEU A 131 15.95 -4.97 -1.44
N LYS A 132 16.33 -4.01 -2.28
CA LYS A 132 16.61 -4.23 -3.72
C LYS A 132 17.62 -5.35 -3.96
N GLY A 133 18.66 -5.45 -3.13
CA GLY A 133 19.67 -6.51 -3.21
C GLY A 133 19.14 -7.92 -2.92
N GLN A 134 17.98 -8.03 -2.24
CA GLN A 134 17.38 -9.32 -1.86
C GLN A 134 16.38 -9.83 -2.90
N PHE A 135 15.75 -8.94 -3.68
CA PHE A 135 14.72 -9.32 -4.67
C PHE A 135 15.29 -9.89 -5.98
N GLN A 136 16.54 -9.56 -6.33
CA GLN A 136 17.16 -10.10 -7.55
C GLN A 136 17.67 -11.54 -7.39
N SER A 137 17.79 -12.06 -6.17
CA SER A 137 18.26 -13.42 -5.89
C SER A 137 17.13 -14.42 -5.59
N LYS A 138 15.87 -13.96 -5.46
CA LYS A 138 14.71 -14.83 -5.20
C LYS A 138 14.03 -15.19 -6.52
N THR A 139 14.60 -16.15 -7.24
CA THR A 139 13.87 -16.91 -8.26
C THR A 139 13.10 -18.01 -7.53
N ILE A 140 11.77 -18.01 -7.64
CA ILE A 140 10.90 -19.10 -7.17
C ILE A 140 10.88 -20.19 -8.25
#